data_AF-K1UC10-F1
#
_entry.id   AF-K1UC10-F1
#
_cell.length_a   1.000
_cell.length_b   1.000
_cell.length_c   1.000
_cell.angle_alpha   90.00
_cell.angle_beta   90.00
_cell.angle_gamma   90.00
#
_symmetry.space_group_name_H-M   'P 1'
#
loop_
_entity.id
_entity.type
_entity.pdbx_description
1 polymer ?
#
loop_
_entity_poly.entity_id
_entity_poly.type
_entity_poly.pdbx_seq_one_letter_code
_entity_poly.pdbx_strand_id
1 'polypeptide(L)'
;LSSKYIQWQDHNYSVRVGDIFDQFGSGLIFRSFEDRQLGFNNSIEGVQGIYRFGDYVEVKGMYGRPRLYTDYADSWVRGADLHISLNDIFGWNAAQFSAEGSYVNRYESLDKDQTIDFASRGLTSPNLNMYSGRLNFDWKGLSLKGEYVYKGKDIYSTVADVAAAGNAILVEAGYNYGPFSISGSFRRLDRMGTMLSLYGSGTGNVLNYLPSLTRQYTYLLANLEPYIVNTD
;
A
#
# COMPACT_ATOMS: atom_id res chain seq x y z
N LEU A 1 -11.43 9.77 17.08
CA LEU A 1 -10.57 8.72 16.49
C LEU A 1 -10.08 7.82 17.61
N SER A 2 -10.84 6.78 17.94
CA SER A 2 -10.42 5.76 18.91
C SER A 2 -10.21 4.49 18.12
N SER A 3 -9.01 3.93 18.23
CA SER A 3 -8.62 2.67 17.60
C SER A 3 -8.65 1.57 18.64
N LYS A 4 -9.24 0.42 18.32
CA LYS A 4 -9.39 -0.74 19.22
C LYS A 4 -8.84 -1.98 18.52
N TYR A 5 -7.88 -2.64 19.13
CA TYR A 5 -7.37 -3.91 18.64
C TYR A 5 -6.96 -4.84 19.78
N ILE A 6 -7.01 -6.13 19.51
CA ILE A 6 -6.41 -7.19 20.31
C ILE A 6 -5.33 -7.82 19.44
N GLN A 7 -4.13 -7.95 19.98
CA GLN A 7 -3.02 -8.61 19.30
C GLN A 7 -2.45 -9.69 20.19
N TRP A 8 -2.17 -10.84 19.58
CA TRP A 8 -1.41 -11.92 20.17
C TRP A 8 -0.19 -12.19 19.31
N GLN A 9 0.98 -12.25 19.92
CA GLN A 9 2.25 -12.46 19.24
C GLN A 9 3.05 -13.52 19.98
N ASP A 10 3.56 -14.46 19.21
CA ASP A 10 4.54 -15.47 19.60
C ASP A 10 5.78 -15.34 18.70
N HIS A 11 6.76 -16.22 18.87
CA HIS A 11 8.03 -16.20 18.15
C HIS A 11 7.86 -16.29 16.63
N ASN A 12 6.93 -17.13 16.16
CA ASN A 12 6.77 -17.44 14.74
C ASN A 12 5.47 -16.92 14.13
N TYR A 13 4.51 -16.42 14.91
CA TYR A 13 3.26 -15.89 14.37
C TYR A 13 2.72 -14.74 15.21
N SER A 14 1.97 -13.87 14.55
CA SER A 14 1.24 -12.77 15.16
C SER A 14 -0.16 -12.72 14.57
N VAL A 15 -1.17 -12.62 15.42
CA VAL A 15 -2.56 -12.43 15.02
C VAL A 15 -3.09 -11.16 15.65
N ARG A 16 -3.71 -10.31 14.85
CA ARG A 16 -4.36 -9.07 15.29
C ARG A 16 -5.80 -9.05 14.83
N VAL A 17 -6.69 -8.60 15.72
CA VAL A 17 -8.13 -8.43 15.45
C VAL A 17 -8.56 -7.05 15.91
N GLY A 18 -9.29 -6.32 15.07
CA GLY A 18 -9.72 -4.93 15.30
C GLY A 18 -9.14 -3.97 14.27
N ASP A 19 -8.81 -2.76 14.68
CA ASP A 19 -8.25 -1.73 13.79
C ASP A 19 -6.79 -2.05 13.42
N ILE A 20 -6.57 -2.30 12.13
CA ILE A 20 -5.27 -2.65 11.57
C ILE A 20 -4.70 -1.44 10.83
N PHE A 21 -3.49 -1.08 11.22
CA PHE A 21 -2.61 -0.18 10.48
C PHE A 21 -1.44 -0.98 9.92
N ASP A 22 -1.40 -1.10 8.61
CA ASP A 22 -0.39 -1.85 7.89
C ASP A 22 -0.06 -1.21 6.54
N GLN A 23 1.07 -1.63 5.97
CA GLN A 23 1.58 -1.20 4.69
C GLN A 23 2.16 -2.42 3.97
N PHE A 24 1.82 -2.59 2.70
CA PHE A 24 2.47 -3.57 1.82
C PHE A 24 3.37 -2.85 0.83
N GLY A 25 4.60 -3.34 0.67
CA GLY A 25 5.60 -2.68 -0.16
C GLY A 25 5.91 -1.27 0.32
N SER A 26 6.16 -0.38 -0.65
CA SER A 26 6.31 1.05 -0.39
C SER A 26 4.98 1.77 -0.09
N GLY A 27 3.85 1.03 -0.04
CA GLY A 27 2.51 1.58 0.15
C GLY A 27 1.76 1.90 -1.15
N LEU A 28 2.38 1.64 -2.30
CA LEU A 28 1.82 1.90 -3.63
C LEU A 28 0.54 1.10 -3.92
N ILE A 29 0.44 -0.11 -3.36
CA ILE A 29 -0.75 -0.97 -3.45
C ILE A 29 -1.70 -0.80 -2.27
N PHE A 30 -1.17 -0.59 -1.07
CA PHE A 30 -1.96 -0.49 0.16
C PHE A 30 -1.14 0.18 1.27
N ARG A 31 -1.74 1.21 1.86
CA ARG A 31 -1.24 1.81 3.09
C ARG A 31 -2.41 2.41 3.86
N SER A 32 -2.72 1.81 4.99
CA SER A 32 -3.57 2.45 6.00
C SER A 32 -2.73 3.37 6.88
N PHE A 33 -3.21 4.59 7.13
CA PHE A 33 -2.55 5.55 8.01
C PHE A 33 -3.59 6.31 8.84
N GLU A 34 -3.12 6.84 9.96
CA GLU A 34 -3.87 7.79 10.79
C GLU A 34 -3.10 9.11 10.80
N ASP A 35 -3.75 10.19 10.39
CA ASP A 35 -3.27 11.54 10.59
C ASP A 35 -4.23 12.28 11.52
N ARG A 36 -3.78 12.49 12.77
CA ARG A 36 -4.58 13.11 13.82
C ARG A 36 -4.74 14.62 13.62
N GLN A 37 -3.84 15.27 12.87
CA GLN A 37 -3.93 16.71 12.60
C GLN A 37 -5.00 17.00 11.55
N LEU A 38 -5.15 16.08 10.58
CA LEU A 38 -6.13 16.18 9.50
C LEU A 38 -7.42 15.39 9.75
N GLY A 39 -7.46 14.63 10.85
CA GLY A 39 -8.61 13.79 11.21
C GLY A 39 -8.78 12.56 10.31
N PHE A 40 -7.75 12.18 9.54
CA PHE A 40 -7.79 11.03 8.65
C PHE A 40 -7.51 9.74 9.41
N ASN A 41 -8.33 8.73 9.18
CA ASN A 41 -8.11 7.38 9.70
C ASN A 41 -8.70 6.38 8.72
N ASN A 42 -7.81 5.74 7.98
CA ASN A 42 -8.14 4.70 7.00
C ASN A 42 -7.73 3.31 7.52
N SER A 43 -7.88 3.08 8.82
CA SER A 43 -7.68 1.76 9.42
C SER A 43 -8.56 0.72 8.76
N ILE A 44 -8.06 -0.50 8.68
CA ILE A 44 -8.85 -1.65 8.27
C ILE A 44 -9.34 -2.35 9.52
N GLU A 45 -10.64 -2.33 9.79
CA GLU A 45 -11.19 -3.16 10.86
C GLU A 45 -11.35 -4.59 10.36
N GLY A 46 -10.66 -5.52 11.00
CA GLY A 46 -10.74 -6.93 10.62
C GLY A 46 -9.72 -7.79 11.32
N VAL A 47 -9.16 -8.74 10.58
CA VAL A 47 -8.16 -9.69 11.06
C VAL A 47 -6.89 -9.60 10.24
N GLN A 48 -5.75 -9.68 10.92
CA GLN A 48 -4.43 -9.76 10.32
C GLN A 48 -3.68 -10.94 10.94
N GLY A 49 -3.02 -11.72 10.09
CA GLY A 49 -2.12 -12.79 10.48
C GLY A 49 -0.75 -12.58 9.86
N ILE A 50 0.31 -12.77 10.64
CA ILE A 50 1.69 -12.81 10.19
C ILE A 50 2.24 -14.16 10.65
N TYR A 51 2.92 -14.85 9.76
CA TYR A 51 3.62 -16.09 10.06
C TYR A 51 5.05 -16.01 9.51
N ARG A 52 6.02 -16.36 10.34
CA ARG A 52 7.44 -16.35 10.05
C ARG A 52 7.97 -17.77 10.09
N PHE A 53 8.43 -18.25 8.94
CA PHE A 53 9.15 -19.51 8.83
C PHE A 53 10.64 -19.24 9.05
N GLY A 54 11.04 -19.15 10.33
CA GLY A 54 12.40 -18.76 10.72
C GLY A 54 12.75 -17.36 10.21
N ASP A 55 14.00 -17.17 9.78
CA ASP A 55 14.50 -15.90 9.26
C ASP A 55 14.36 -15.78 7.73
N TYR A 56 13.82 -16.81 7.06
CA TYR A 56 13.84 -16.92 5.60
C TYR A 56 12.57 -16.41 4.93
N VAL A 57 11.40 -16.71 5.49
CA VAL A 57 10.12 -16.42 4.84
C VAL A 57 9.14 -15.81 5.84
N GLU A 58 8.63 -14.64 5.53
CA GLU A 58 7.49 -14.03 6.22
C GLU A 58 6.29 -14.02 5.28
N VAL A 59 5.16 -14.53 5.77
CA VAL A 59 3.87 -14.45 5.09
C VAL A 59 2.93 -13.65 5.97
N LYS A 60 2.34 -12.62 5.40
CA LYS A 60 1.36 -11.77 6.05
C LYS A 60 0.07 -11.80 5.26
N GLY A 61 -1.05 -11.84 5.96
CA GLY A 61 -2.37 -11.75 5.38
C GLY A 61 -3.24 -10.80 6.20
N MET A 62 -4.16 -10.11 5.52
CA MET A 62 -5.18 -9.30 6.18
C MET A 62 -6.51 -9.40 5.46
N TYR A 63 -7.58 -9.23 6.22
CA TYR A 63 -8.94 -9.20 5.71
C TYR A 63 -9.79 -8.30 6.60
N GLY A 64 -10.47 -7.32 6.02
CA GLY A 64 -11.33 -6.43 6.79
C GLY A 64 -12.05 -5.39 5.95
N ARG A 65 -12.73 -4.47 6.65
CA ARG A 65 -13.41 -3.33 6.04
C ARG A 65 -12.64 -2.06 6.33
N PRO A 66 -12.39 -1.19 5.33
CA PRO A 66 -11.78 0.08 5.60
C PRO A 66 -12.72 1.00 6.35
N ARG A 67 -12.18 1.79 7.25
CA ARG A 67 -12.89 2.89 7.87
C ARG A 67 -12.87 4.11 6.94
N LEU A 68 -14.00 4.81 6.82
CA LEU A 68 -14.11 6.07 6.12
C LEU A 68 -14.76 7.10 7.06
N TYR A 69 -13.91 7.95 7.67
CA TYR A 69 -14.31 8.95 8.67
C TYR A 69 -14.98 8.32 9.91
N THR A 70 -16.29 8.53 10.08
CA THR A 70 -17.08 8.09 11.24
C THR A 70 -17.70 6.71 11.07
N ASP A 71 -17.80 6.19 9.84
CA ASP A 71 -18.45 4.91 9.53
C ASP A 71 -17.50 3.98 8.76
N TYR A 72 -17.91 2.73 8.58
CA TYR A 72 -17.17 1.76 7.79
C TYR A 72 -17.53 1.92 6.32
N ALA A 73 -16.49 1.95 5.48
CA ALA A 73 -16.70 1.88 4.05
C ALA A 73 -17.37 0.55 3.71
N ASP A 74 -18.26 0.63 2.76
CA ASP A 74 -19.12 -0.46 2.35
C ASP A 74 -18.41 -1.39 1.34
N SER A 75 -17.08 -1.43 1.47
CA SER A 75 -16.08 -2.17 0.69
C SER A 75 -15.30 -3.12 1.60
N TRP A 76 -14.70 -4.14 0.99
CA TRP A 76 -13.90 -5.13 1.68
C TRP A 76 -12.50 -5.15 1.10
N VAL A 77 -11.49 -5.13 1.95
CA VAL A 77 -10.08 -5.19 1.55
C VAL A 77 -9.48 -6.50 2.03
N ARG A 78 -8.81 -7.18 1.11
CA ARG A 78 -8.07 -8.42 1.36
C ARG A 78 -6.65 -8.21 0.90
N GLY A 79 -5.71 -8.74 1.65
CA GLY A 79 -4.31 -8.49 1.45
C GLY A 79 -3.46 -9.71 1.75
N ALA A 80 -2.45 -9.96 0.95
CA ALA A 80 -1.40 -10.91 1.24
C ALA A 80 -0.05 -10.30 0.87
N ASP A 81 0.95 -10.48 1.72
CA ASP A 81 2.32 -10.07 1.52
C ASP A 81 3.22 -11.27 1.81
N LEU A 82 4.18 -11.52 0.95
CA LEU A 82 5.15 -12.59 1.07
C LEU A 82 6.54 -11.99 0.92
N HIS A 83 7.40 -12.23 1.88
CA HIS A 83 8.78 -11.77 1.91
C HIS A 83 9.69 -12.99 2.02
N ILE A 84 10.64 -13.12 1.10
CA ILE A 84 11.66 -14.18 1.09
C ILE A 84 13.04 -13.53 1.18
N SER A 85 13.77 -13.82 2.25
CA SER A 85 15.19 -13.52 2.41
C SER A 85 16.02 -14.68 1.88
N LEU A 86 16.79 -14.44 0.82
CA LEU A 86 17.67 -15.47 0.24
C LEU A 86 19.04 -15.54 0.92
N ASN A 87 19.42 -14.51 1.70
CA ASN A 87 20.69 -14.49 2.43
C ASN A 87 20.75 -15.57 3.48
N ASP A 88 19.66 -15.67 4.22
CA ASP A 88 19.57 -16.58 5.34
C ASP A 88 19.57 -18.01 4.77
N ILE A 89 18.98 -18.25 3.60
CA ILE A 89 18.92 -19.57 2.94
C ILE A 89 20.32 -20.05 2.50
N PHE A 90 21.17 -19.16 1.97
CA PHE A 90 22.49 -19.51 1.43
C PHE A 90 23.67 -19.16 2.35
N GLY A 91 23.43 -18.54 3.51
CA GLY A 91 24.46 -18.15 4.49
C GLY A 91 25.42 -17.08 3.97
N TRP A 92 24.99 -16.25 3.01
CA TRP A 92 25.85 -15.23 2.40
C TRP A 92 25.88 -13.96 3.25
N ASN A 93 26.98 -13.75 3.97
CA ASN A 93 27.16 -12.53 4.78
C ASN A 93 27.58 -11.29 3.96
N ALA A 94 27.95 -11.47 2.70
CA ALA A 94 28.55 -10.40 1.89
C ALA A 94 27.52 -9.59 1.08
N ALA A 95 26.42 -10.23 0.67
CA ALA A 95 25.38 -9.63 -0.15
C ALA A 95 24.02 -9.98 0.45
N GLN A 96 23.15 -8.98 0.54
CA GLN A 96 21.76 -9.15 0.91
C GLN A 96 20.86 -9.18 -0.31
N PHE A 97 19.99 -10.17 -0.43
CA PHE A 97 18.98 -10.27 -1.46
C PHE A 97 17.65 -10.72 -0.85
N SER A 98 16.59 -9.95 -1.11
CA SER A 98 15.22 -10.35 -0.78
C SER A 98 14.31 -10.19 -1.99
N ALA A 99 13.35 -11.10 -2.09
CA ALA A 99 12.27 -11.03 -3.06
C ALA A 99 10.95 -11.00 -2.31
N GLU A 100 10.08 -10.08 -2.67
CA GLU A 100 8.82 -9.86 -1.98
C GLU A 100 7.70 -9.73 -3.00
N GLY A 101 6.53 -10.27 -2.66
CA GLY A 101 5.35 -10.25 -3.50
C GLY A 101 4.15 -9.88 -2.67
N SER A 102 3.31 -9.01 -3.21
CA SER A 102 2.10 -8.58 -2.51
C SER A 102 0.91 -8.63 -3.43
N TYR A 103 -0.24 -8.92 -2.86
CA TYR A 103 -1.52 -8.94 -3.54
C TYR A 103 -2.55 -8.24 -2.66
N VAL A 104 -3.31 -7.32 -3.26
CA VAL A 104 -4.41 -6.63 -2.60
C VAL A 104 -5.64 -6.71 -3.48
N ASN A 105 -6.76 -7.08 -2.87
CA ASN A 105 -8.06 -7.06 -3.49
C ASN A 105 -8.98 -6.08 -2.73
N ARG A 106 -9.62 -5.18 -3.46
CA ARG A 106 -10.75 -4.38 -2.96
C ARG A 106 -12.01 -4.88 -3.64
N TYR A 107 -12.99 -5.31 -2.85
CA TYR A 107 -14.32 -5.67 -3.32
C TYR A 107 -15.34 -4.62 -2.89
N GLU A 108 -16.12 -4.11 -3.83
CA GLU A 108 -17.23 -3.20 -3.57
C GLU A 108 -18.37 -3.48 -4.57
N SER A 109 -19.60 -3.59 -4.07
CA SER A 109 -20.75 -3.85 -4.95
C SER A 109 -21.07 -2.61 -5.78
N LEU A 110 -21.26 -2.78 -7.09
CA LEU A 110 -21.49 -1.70 -8.05
C LEU A 110 -22.97 -1.31 -8.20
N ASP A 111 -23.88 -2.05 -7.58
CA ASP A 111 -25.34 -1.87 -7.71
C ASP A 111 -25.96 -1.04 -6.56
N LYS A 112 -25.14 -0.33 -5.77
CA LYS A 112 -25.61 0.35 -4.55
C LYS A 112 -26.34 1.66 -4.80
N ASP A 113 -26.04 2.34 -5.90
CA ASP A 113 -26.67 3.60 -6.27
C ASP A 113 -27.06 3.56 -7.75
N GLN A 114 -28.36 3.69 -8.02
CA GLN A 114 -28.91 3.66 -9.37
C GLN A 114 -28.56 4.92 -10.19
N THR A 115 -28.01 5.96 -9.56
CA THR A 115 -27.60 7.20 -10.24
C THR A 115 -26.19 7.14 -10.84
N ILE A 116 -25.35 6.18 -10.42
CA ILE A 116 -23.97 6.03 -10.91
C ILE A 116 -23.86 4.77 -11.77
N ASP A 117 -23.84 4.94 -13.09
CA ASP A 117 -23.64 3.83 -14.02
C ASP A 117 -22.14 3.54 -14.22
N PHE A 118 -21.60 2.62 -13.42
CA PHE A 118 -20.22 2.15 -13.56
C PHE A 118 -19.98 1.35 -14.84
N ALA A 119 -21.01 0.71 -15.39
CA ALA A 119 -20.89 -0.05 -16.65
C ALA A 119 -20.65 0.89 -17.83
N SER A 120 -21.28 2.07 -17.85
CA SER A 120 -21.03 3.11 -18.86
C SER A 120 -19.58 3.62 -18.86
N ARG A 121 -18.90 3.56 -17.69
CA ARG A 121 -17.48 3.93 -17.53
C ARG A 121 -16.53 2.75 -17.76
N GLY A 122 -17.04 1.58 -18.13
CA GLY A 122 -16.25 0.37 -18.39
C GLY A 122 -15.81 -0.39 -17.14
N LEU A 123 -16.36 -0.07 -15.96
CA LEU A 123 -16.13 -0.81 -14.73
C LEU A 123 -17.28 -1.82 -14.51
N THR A 124 -17.04 -3.06 -14.93
CA THR A 124 -18.03 -4.16 -14.81
C THR A 124 -17.65 -5.18 -13.74
N SER A 125 -16.47 -5.05 -13.14
CA SER A 125 -15.99 -5.93 -12.08
C SER A 125 -16.07 -5.23 -10.72
N PRO A 126 -16.78 -5.80 -9.73
CA PRO A 126 -16.79 -5.27 -8.35
C PRO A 126 -15.46 -5.53 -7.62
N ASN A 127 -14.59 -6.36 -8.19
CA ASN A 127 -13.26 -6.67 -7.65
C ASN A 127 -12.18 -5.86 -8.37
N LEU A 128 -11.41 -5.10 -7.60
CA LEU A 128 -10.14 -4.54 -8.01
C LEU A 128 -8.99 -5.39 -7.47
N ASN A 129 -8.14 -5.90 -8.36
CA ASN A 129 -6.95 -6.65 -8.03
C ASN A 129 -5.70 -5.80 -8.26
N MET A 130 -4.80 -5.78 -7.29
CA MET A 130 -3.51 -5.11 -7.35
C MET A 130 -2.41 -6.08 -6.96
N TYR A 131 -1.30 -6.04 -7.68
CA TYR A 131 -0.15 -6.91 -7.49
C TYR A 131 1.12 -6.06 -7.40
N SER A 132 1.99 -6.36 -6.44
CA SER A 132 3.32 -5.75 -6.34
C SER A 132 4.38 -6.84 -6.31
N GLY A 133 5.45 -6.65 -7.08
CA GLY A 133 6.66 -7.45 -7.02
C GLY A 133 7.83 -6.56 -6.65
N ARG A 134 8.60 -6.97 -5.63
CA ARG A 134 9.72 -6.22 -5.07
C ARG A 134 10.97 -7.07 -5.04
N LEU A 135 12.09 -6.46 -5.36
CA LEU A 135 13.41 -7.03 -5.26
C LEU A 135 14.31 -6.04 -4.53
N ASN A 136 15.02 -6.52 -3.51
CA ASN A 136 16.03 -5.74 -2.81
C ASN A 136 17.37 -6.44 -2.92
N PHE A 137 18.42 -5.66 -3.15
CA PHE A 137 19.79 -6.12 -3.23
C PHE A 137 20.71 -5.13 -2.53
N ASP A 138 21.43 -5.57 -1.50
CA ASP A 138 22.43 -4.77 -0.81
C ASP A 138 23.79 -5.46 -0.85
N TRP A 139 24.84 -4.76 -1.25
CA TRP A 139 26.19 -5.33 -1.33
C TRP A 139 27.26 -4.28 -1.07
N LYS A 140 28.05 -4.45 0.00
CA LYS A 140 29.22 -3.60 0.34
C LYS A 140 28.95 -2.09 0.22
N GLY A 141 27.80 -1.64 0.73
CA GLY A 141 27.40 -0.23 0.73
C GLY A 141 26.55 0.19 -0.46
N LEU A 142 26.46 -0.60 -1.53
CA LEU A 142 25.46 -0.45 -2.59
C LEU A 142 24.12 -1.00 -2.09
N SER A 143 23.02 -0.26 -2.30
CA SER A 143 21.65 -0.69 -2.05
C SER A 143 20.82 -0.44 -3.30
N LEU A 144 20.16 -1.46 -3.83
CA LEU A 144 19.27 -1.38 -4.98
C LEU A 144 17.93 -1.99 -4.60
N LYS A 145 16.86 -1.23 -4.82
CA LYS A 145 15.48 -1.68 -4.62
C LYS A 145 14.69 -1.43 -5.88
N GLY A 146 13.92 -2.42 -6.30
CA GLY A 146 13.01 -2.31 -7.43
C GLY A 146 11.64 -2.81 -7.02
N GLU A 147 10.61 -2.01 -7.25
CA GLU A 147 9.22 -2.37 -7.08
C GLU A 147 8.44 -2.11 -8.37
N TYR A 148 7.70 -3.12 -8.81
CA TYR A 148 6.76 -3.02 -9.92
C TYR A 148 5.36 -3.32 -9.42
N VAL A 149 4.42 -2.43 -9.71
CA VAL A 149 3.01 -2.59 -9.33
C VAL A 149 2.15 -2.62 -10.57
N TYR A 150 1.22 -3.55 -10.59
CA TYR A 150 0.13 -3.60 -11.56
C TYR A 150 -1.21 -3.47 -10.83
N LYS A 151 -2.06 -2.58 -11.34
CA LYS A 151 -3.41 -2.34 -10.88
C LYS A 151 -4.39 -2.68 -12.00
N GLY A 152 -5.37 -3.53 -11.69
CA GLY A 152 -6.48 -3.84 -12.59
C GLY A 152 -7.34 -2.62 -12.91
N LYS A 153 -8.35 -2.78 -13.78
CA LYS A 153 -9.22 -1.66 -14.17
C LYS A 153 -9.98 -1.10 -12.98
N ASP A 154 -9.89 0.21 -12.77
CA ASP A 154 -10.60 0.94 -11.72
C ASP A 154 -10.85 2.39 -12.14
N ILE A 155 -11.73 3.08 -11.41
CA ILE A 155 -11.84 4.53 -11.44
C ILE A 155 -10.71 5.10 -10.59
N TYR A 156 -9.66 5.62 -11.23
CA TYR A 156 -8.42 6.03 -10.57
C TYR A 156 -8.49 7.41 -9.90
N SER A 157 -9.52 8.19 -10.19
CA SER A 157 -9.77 9.51 -9.63
C SER A 157 -11.26 9.83 -9.66
N THR A 158 -11.74 10.70 -8.78
CA THR A 158 -13.15 11.12 -8.73
C THR A 158 -13.60 11.80 -10.03
N VAL A 159 -12.67 12.36 -10.79
CA VAL A 159 -12.90 13.00 -12.10
C VAL A 159 -12.64 12.09 -13.30
N ALA A 160 -12.29 10.82 -13.09
CA ALA A 160 -12.01 9.91 -14.19
C ALA A 160 -13.30 9.47 -14.91
N ASP A 161 -13.34 9.69 -16.22
CA ASP A 161 -14.47 9.35 -17.08
C ASP A 161 -14.51 7.87 -17.46
N VAL A 162 -13.36 7.19 -17.48
CA VAL A 162 -13.22 5.81 -17.93
C VAL A 162 -12.37 5.00 -16.95
N ALA A 163 -12.81 3.77 -16.67
CA ALA A 163 -12.05 2.81 -15.87
C ALA A 163 -10.83 2.31 -16.66
N ALA A 164 -9.66 2.45 -16.05
CA ALA A 164 -8.39 2.13 -16.68
C ALA A 164 -7.53 1.29 -15.74
N ALA A 165 -6.69 0.44 -16.33
CA ALA A 165 -5.64 -0.23 -15.58
C ALA A 165 -4.51 0.77 -15.26
N GLY A 166 -3.81 0.54 -14.15
CA GLY A 166 -2.71 1.38 -13.71
C GLY A 166 -1.44 0.56 -13.51
N ASN A 167 -0.31 1.24 -13.51
CA ASN A 167 0.97 0.64 -13.15
C ASN A 167 1.89 1.63 -12.45
N ALA A 168 2.72 1.11 -11.55
CA ALA A 168 3.79 1.86 -10.90
C ALA A 168 5.12 1.17 -11.10
N ILE A 169 6.17 1.98 -11.21
CA ILE A 169 7.55 1.53 -11.13
C ILE A 169 8.23 2.42 -10.10
N LEU A 170 8.88 1.81 -9.12
CA LEU A 170 9.74 2.47 -8.16
C LEU A 170 11.10 1.79 -8.18
N VAL A 171 12.15 2.57 -8.41
CA VAL A 171 13.53 2.10 -8.36
C VAL A 171 14.30 3.02 -7.43
N GLU A 172 14.97 2.45 -6.44
CA GLU A 172 15.80 3.19 -5.51
C GLU A 172 17.22 2.62 -5.57
N ALA A 173 18.19 3.51 -5.69
CA ALA A 173 19.60 3.17 -5.68
C ALA A 173 20.31 4.02 -4.64
N GLY A 174 21.19 3.41 -3.88
CA GLY A 174 22.00 4.06 -2.86
C GLY A 174 23.40 3.49 -2.88
N TYR A 175 24.39 4.33 -2.60
CA TYR A 175 25.77 3.91 -2.42
C TYR A 175 26.39 4.65 -1.25
N ASN A 176 26.94 3.87 -0.32
CA ASN A 176 27.51 4.32 0.92
C ASN A 176 28.98 3.91 1.00
N TYR A 177 29.86 4.87 1.26
CA TYR A 177 31.28 4.62 1.48
C TYR A 177 31.79 5.52 2.60
N GLY A 178 32.00 4.93 3.78
CA GLY A 178 32.43 5.65 4.98
C GLY A 178 31.43 6.77 5.35
N PRO A 179 31.86 8.05 5.44
CA PRO A 179 30.97 9.16 5.74
C PRO A 179 30.14 9.65 4.53
N PHE A 180 30.40 9.14 3.33
CA PHE A 180 29.70 9.57 2.11
C PHE A 180 28.54 8.63 1.78
N SER A 181 27.38 9.20 1.50
CA SER A 181 26.17 8.50 1.05
C SER A 181 25.55 9.27 -0.10
N ILE A 182 25.30 8.58 -1.21
CA ILE A 182 24.47 9.09 -2.30
C ILE A 182 23.26 8.16 -2.46
N SER A 183 22.08 8.74 -2.69
CA SER A 183 20.88 7.98 -3.01
C SER A 183 20.09 8.69 -4.09
N GLY A 184 19.43 7.91 -4.93
CA GLY A 184 18.52 8.37 -5.97
C GLY A 184 17.31 7.46 -6.01
N SER A 185 16.14 8.07 -6.18
CA SER A 185 14.89 7.36 -6.38
C SER A 185 14.27 7.81 -7.70
N PHE A 186 13.87 6.83 -8.50
CA PHE A 186 13.12 7.03 -9.72
C PHE A 186 11.74 6.41 -9.53
N ARG A 187 10.71 7.16 -9.89
CA ARG A 187 9.34 6.65 -9.81
C ARG A 187 8.51 7.10 -11.00
N ARG A 188 7.74 6.16 -11.53
CA ARG A 188 6.68 6.39 -12.50
C ARG A 188 5.37 5.85 -11.96
N LEU A 189 4.33 6.67 -11.99
CA LEU A 189 2.98 6.30 -11.60
C LEU A 189 2.06 6.61 -12.78
N ASP A 190 1.29 5.62 -13.21
CA ASP A 190 0.28 5.77 -14.26
C ASP A 190 -1.03 5.23 -13.70
N ARG A 191 -2.02 6.12 -13.51
CA ARG A 191 -3.38 5.79 -13.04
C ARG A 191 -3.44 4.91 -11.78
N MET A 192 -2.55 5.21 -10.82
CA MET A 192 -2.40 4.42 -9.61
C MET A 192 -3.32 4.86 -8.47
N GLY A 193 -3.98 6.02 -8.55
CA GLY A 193 -4.91 6.47 -7.49
C GLY A 193 -5.99 5.41 -7.22
N THR A 194 -6.16 5.01 -5.96
CA THR A 194 -7.13 3.99 -5.55
C THR A 194 -7.95 4.49 -4.38
N MET A 195 -9.26 4.53 -4.55
CA MET A 195 -10.20 4.98 -3.52
C MET A 195 -10.55 3.83 -2.55
N LEU A 196 -10.90 4.15 -1.30
CA LEU A 196 -11.41 3.16 -0.32
C LEU A 196 -12.83 2.71 -0.68
N SER A 197 -13.66 3.64 -1.14
CA SER A 197 -15.00 3.41 -1.65
C SER A 197 -15.22 4.18 -2.95
N LEU A 198 -15.91 3.58 -3.91
CA LEU A 198 -16.31 4.24 -5.16
C LEU A 198 -17.47 5.23 -4.97
N TYR A 199 -18.21 5.11 -3.87
CA TYR A 199 -19.33 5.99 -3.51
C TYR A 199 -18.94 7.05 -2.48
N GLY A 200 -17.82 6.86 -1.79
CA GLY A 200 -17.28 7.82 -0.82
C GLY A 200 -16.73 9.07 -1.50
N SER A 201 -16.95 10.24 -0.90
CA SER A 201 -16.33 11.49 -1.32
C SER A 201 -15.47 12.07 -0.19
N GLY A 202 -14.42 12.82 -0.56
CA GLY A 202 -13.53 13.50 0.39
C GLY A 202 -12.07 13.06 0.31
N THR A 203 -11.18 13.94 0.76
CA THR A 203 -9.72 13.82 0.67
C THR A 203 -9.15 12.60 1.43
N GLY A 204 -9.93 12.01 2.34
CA GLY A 204 -9.56 10.79 3.08
C GLY A 204 -9.88 9.49 2.34
N ASN A 205 -10.62 9.52 1.23
CA ASN A 205 -11.04 8.33 0.49
C ASN A 205 -9.90 7.73 -0.37
N VAL A 206 -8.80 7.33 0.26
CA VAL A 206 -7.58 6.89 -0.40
C VAL A 206 -7.08 5.59 0.24
N LEU A 207 -7.02 4.52 -0.55
CA LEU A 207 -6.59 3.17 -0.15
C LEU A 207 -5.08 2.98 -0.26
N ASN A 208 -4.47 3.61 -1.25
CA ASN A 208 -3.05 3.50 -1.51
C ASN A 208 -2.33 4.82 -1.29
N TYR A 209 -1.11 4.75 -0.76
CA TYR A 209 -0.30 5.93 -0.58
C TYR A 209 0.67 6.04 -1.74
N LEU A 210 0.53 7.09 -2.53
CA LEU A 210 1.49 7.47 -3.55
C LEU A 210 2.46 8.46 -2.89
N PRO A 211 3.64 8.03 -2.39
CA PRO A 211 4.53 8.92 -1.64
C PRO A 211 4.81 10.20 -2.44
N SER A 212 5.11 11.32 -1.83
CA SER A 212 5.69 12.44 -2.60
C SER A 212 7.16 12.11 -2.91
N LEU A 213 7.67 12.48 -4.09
CA LEU A 213 9.10 12.36 -4.38
C LEU A 213 9.93 13.39 -3.58
N THR A 214 9.25 14.43 -3.09
CA THR A 214 9.83 15.47 -2.25
C THR A 214 10.01 14.93 -0.84
N ARG A 215 11.22 15.15 -0.27
CA ARG A 215 11.44 15.00 1.17
C ARG A 215 10.42 15.88 1.90
N GLN A 216 9.65 15.29 2.79
CA GLN A 216 8.71 16.06 3.62
C GLN A 216 9.53 16.84 4.66
N TYR A 217 9.67 18.14 4.45
CA TYR A 217 10.35 19.02 5.40
C TYR A 217 9.45 19.20 6.63
N THR A 218 9.92 18.75 7.79
CA THR A 218 9.19 18.75 9.07
C THR A 218 8.76 20.14 9.58
N TYR A 219 9.32 21.23 9.03
CA TYR A 219 9.16 22.58 9.59
C TYR A 219 8.50 23.62 8.66
N LEU A 220 7.86 23.21 7.56
CA LEU A 220 7.10 24.17 6.73
C LEU A 220 5.62 24.18 7.13
N LEU A 221 5.13 25.31 7.65
CA LEU A 221 3.73 25.53 8.04
C LEU A 221 2.72 25.35 6.87
N ALA A 222 3.20 25.31 5.63
CA ALA A 222 2.40 25.10 4.42
C ALA A 222 2.08 23.62 4.11
N ASN A 223 2.52 22.66 4.93
CA ASN A 223 2.20 21.23 4.76
C ASN A 223 0.85 20.83 5.37
N LEU A 224 -0.04 21.79 5.66
CA LEU A 224 -1.39 21.50 6.18
C LEU A 224 -2.29 20.78 5.16
N GLU A 225 -1.88 20.73 3.89
CA GLU A 225 -2.47 19.87 2.87
C GLU A 225 -1.45 18.80 2.48
N PRO A 226 -1.74 17.50 2.71
CA PRO A 226 -0.87 16.44 2.23
C PRO A 226 -0.88 16.49 0.71
N TYR A 227 0.30 16.65 0.11
CA TYR A 227 0.44 16.67 -1.35
C TYR A 227 -0.03 15.34 -1.94
N ILE A 228 -1.20 15.37 -2.59
CA ILE A 228 -1.72 14.26 -3.38
C ILE A 228 -1.03 14.33 -4.74
N VAL A 229 -0.30 13.27 -5.10
CA VAL A 229 0.29 13.17 -6.44
C VAL A 229 -0.85 13.08 -7.46
N ASN A 230 -0.97 14.10 -8.31
CA ASN A 230 -1.87 14.03 -9.47
C ASN A 230 -1.34 12.96 -10.43
N THR A 231 -2.12 11.91 -10.61
CA THR A 231 -1.88 10.90 -11.67
C THR A 231 -2.69 11.32 -12.89
N ASP A 232 -2.10 12.17 -13.73
CA ASP A 232 -2.54 12.35 -15.12
C ASP A 232 -2.03 11.17 -15.98
#